data_AF-A0A7V8UF21-F1
#
_entry.id   AF-A0A7V8UF21-F1
#
_cell.length_a   1.000
_cell.length_b   1.000
_cell.length_c   1.000
_cell.angle_alpha   90.00
_cell.angle_beta   90.00
_cell.angle_gamma   90.00
#
_symmetry.space_group_name_H-M   'P 1'
#
loop_
_entity.id
_entity.type
_entity.pdbx_description
1 polymer ?
#
loop_
_entity_poly.entity_id
_entity_poly.type
_entity_poly.pdbx_seq_one_letter_code
_entity_poly.pdbx_strand_id
1 'polypeptide(L)'
;MLDPSTGQPYIPTPSYFLGCFDIYDREETLGEELQKYDPNSPADREILILKYSLSRRWRITYRQKFALYKCLEEALGDSDYDFQELFLHDCQKHSSLPDGWDVMDNPRVFFEDIYRLASELWADDLRRAESEDRSTWDYV
;
A
#
# COMPACT_ATOMS: atom_id res chain seq x y z
N MET A 1 -13.80 10.87 7.62
CA MET A 1 -13.87 9.96 6.47
C MET A 1 -14.20 8.55 6.91
N LEU A 2 -15.35 8.03 6.48
CA LEU A 2 -15.61 6.58 6.52
C LEU A 2 -15.20 5.93 5.21
N ASP A 3 -14.87 4.64 5.26
CA ASP A 3 -14.66 3.82 4.07
C ASP A 3 -16.02 3.50 3.44
N PRO A 4 -16.29 3.90 2.19
CA PRO A 4 -17.59 3.66 1.55
C PRO A 4 -17.98 2.18 1.40
N SER A 5 -16.99 1.27 1.44
CA SER A 5 -17.22 -0.16 1.29
C SER A 5 -17.59 -0.85 2.60
N THR A 6 -17.10 -0.35 3.74
CA THR A 6 -17.32 -0.98 5.05
C THR A 6 -18.19 -0.15 6.00
N GLY A 7 -18.36 1.15 5.73
CA GLY A 7 -19.01 2.10 6.63
C GLY A 7 -18.26 2.28 7.95
N GLN A 8 -16.98 1.91 8.03
CA GLN A 8 -16.12 2.08 9.21
C GLN A 8 -15.19 3.29 9.04
N PRO A 9 -14.65 3.86 10.13
CA PRO A 9 -13.61 4.88 10.05
C PRO A 9 -12.48 4.45 9.11
N TYR A 10 -12.14 5.29 8.14
CA TYR A 10 -11.00 5.04 7.27
C TYR A 10 -9.73 5.46 7.99
N ILE A 11 -8.99 4.47 8.51
CA ILE A 11 -7.73 4.65 9.23
C ILE A 11 -6.62 4.06 8.35
N PRO A 12 -5.94 4.86 7.51
CA PRO A 12 -4.90 4.35 6.64
C PRO A 12 -3.69 3.90 7.46
N THR A 13 -3.05 2.82 7.00
CA THR A 13 -1.74 2.36 7.46
C THR A 13 -0.90 1.99 6.23
N PRO A 14 0.44 1.99 6.30
CA PRO A 14 1.26 1.59 5.15
C PRO A 14 0.95 0.17 4.66
N SER A 15 0.48 -0.73 5.53
CA SER A 15 0.06 -2.09 5.14
C SER A 15 -1.09 -2.15 4.12
N TYR A 16 -1.85 -1.08 3.92
CA TYR A 16 -2.88 -1.02 2.85
C TYR A 16 -2.28 -1.26 1.46
N PHE A 17 -1.03 -0.85 1.23
CA PHE A 17 -0.35 -1.09 -0.05
C PHE A 17 0.03 -2.56 -0.26
N LEU A 18 0.08 -3.35 0.82
CA LEU A 18 0.45 -4.76 0.78
C LEU A 18 -0.74 -5.70 0.61
N GLY A 19 -1.96 -5.28 0.99
CA GLY A 19 -3.15 -6.15 0.94
C GLY A 19 -3.49 -6.70 -0.45
N CYS A 20 -3.02 -6.04 -1.53
CA CYS A 20 -3.16 -6.54 -2.90
C CYS A 20 -2.31 -7.79 -3.21
N PHE A 21 -1.30 -8.07 -2.39
CA PHE A 21 -0.40 -9.22 -2.48
C PHE A 21 -0.79 -10.36 -1.54
N ASP A 22 -1.95 -10.30 -0.88
CA ASP A 22 -2.40 -11.40 -0.02
C ASP A 22 -2.71 -12.65 -0.84
N ILE A 23 -1.96 -13.72 -0.56
CA ILE A 23 -2.00 -15.03 -1.21
C ILE A 23 -2.63 -16.12 -0.34
N TYR A 24 -3.15 -15.83 0.86
CA TYR A 24 -3.62 -16.85 1.81
C TYR A 24 -4.54 -17.93 1.18
N ASP A 25 -5.55 -17.53 0.40
CA ASP A 25 -6.43 -18.44 -0.36
C ASP A 25 -6.15 -18.43 -1.87
N ARG A 26 -5.00 -17.89 -2.29
CA ARG A 26 -4.67 -17.60 -3.70
C ARG A 26 -3.25 -18.02 -4.08
N GLU A 27 -2.61 -18.88 -3.30
CA GLU A 27 -1.23 -19.33 -3.50
C GLU A 27 -0.99 -19.91 -4.91
N GLU A 28 -1.85 -20.83 -5.35
CA GLU A 28 -1.76 -21.48 -6.68
C GLU A 28 -2.12 -20.56 -7.87
N THR A 29 -2.46 -19.29 -7.65
CA THR A 29 -2.81 -18.35 -8.73
C THR A 29 -2.04 -17.04 -8.64
N LEU A 30 -2.29 -16.26 -7.59
CA LEU A 30 -1.55 -15.03 -7.35
C LEU A 30 -0.13 -15.35 -6.86
N GLY A 31 0.04 -16.34 -5.98
CA GLY A 31 1.35 -16.73 -5.48
C GLY A 31 2.30 -17.11 -6.60
N GLU A 32 1.91 -18.04 -7.49
CA GLU A 32 2.71 -18.43 -8.67
C GLU A 32 3.05 -17.25 -9.59
N GLU A 33 2.16 -16.25 -9.67
CA GLU A 33 2.38 -15.08 -10.49
C GLU A 33 3.35 -14.09 -9.84
N LEU A 34 3.24 -13.87 -8.52
CA LEU A 34 4.12 -13.00 -7.75
C LEU A 34 5.52 -13.59 -7.57
N GLN A 35 5.67 -14.92 -7.54
CA GLN A 35 6.96 -15.62 -7.48
C GLN A 35 7.90 -15.33 -8.67
N LYS A 36 7.38 -14.73 -9.75
CA LYS A 36 8.17 -14.35 -10.93
C LYS A 36 8.97 -13.06 -10.73
N TYR A 37 8.72 -12.34 -9.64
CA TYR A 37 9.29 -11.03 -9.36
C TYR A 37 10.19 -11.09 -8.11
N ASP A 38 11.34 -10.42 -8.17
CA ASP A 38 12.22 -10.24 -7.02
C ASP A 38 11.96 -8.88 -6.34
N PRO A 39 11.45 -8.82 -5.09
CA PRO A 39 11.21 -7.55 -4.43
C PRO A 39 12.50 -6.75 -4.12
N ASN A 40 13.68 -7.38 -4.17
CA ASN A 40 14.95 -6.66 -4.03
C ASN A 40 15.39 -6.01 -5.34
N SER A 41 14.86 -6.44 -6.49
CA SER A 41 15.09 -5.84 -7.81
C SER A 41 14.26 -4.56 -7.98
N PRO A 42 14.89 -3.39 -8.21
CA PRO A 42 14.15 -2.14 -8.43
C PRO A 42 13.18 -2.18 -9.62
N ALA A 43 13.56 -2.89 -10.69
CA ALA A 43 12.70 -3.02 -11.87
C ALA A 43 11.44 -3.84 -11.57
N ASP A 44 11.59 -4.92 -10.81
CA ASP A 44 10.46 -5.78 -10.44
C ASP A 44 9.56 -5.10 -9.42
N ARG A 45 10.12 -4.36 -8.45
CA ARG A 45 9.32 -3.53 -7.52
C ARG A 45 8.45 -2.54 -8.26
N GLU A 46 8.98 -1.80 -9.23
CA GLU A 46 8.19 -0.83 -9.99
C GLU A 46 7.01 -1.51 -10.70
N ILE A 47 7.23 -2.69 -11.29
CA ILE A 47 6.17 -3.48 -11.92
C ILE A 47 5.13 -3.92 -10.88
N LEU A 48 5.57 -4.48 -9.75
CA LEU A 48 4.70 -4.93 -8.66
C LEU A 48 3.83 -3.77 -8.15
N ILE A 49 4.44 -2.62 -7.86
CA ILE A 49 3.78 -1.44 -7.31
C ILE A 49 2.73 -0.91 -8.29
N LEU A 50 3.08 -0.70 -9.56
CA LEU A 50 2.16 -0.13 -10.55
C LEU A 50 1.01 -1.09 -10.91
N LYS A 51 1.29 -2.40 -10.96
CA LYS A 51 0.30 -3.41 -11.35
C LYS A 51 -0.67 -3.74 -10.21
N TYR A 52 -0.19 -3.73 -8.97
CA TYR A 52 -0.94 -4.18 -7.79
C TYR A 52 -1.24 -3.03 -6.81
N SER A 53 -0.22 -2.49 -6.13
CA SER A 53 -0.41 -1.52 -5.03
C SER A 53 -1.05 -0.21 -5.46
N LEU A 54 -0.76 0.26 -6.67
CA LEU A 54 -1.31 1.50 -7.25
C LEU A 54 -2.25 1.22 -8.42
N SER A 55 -2.76 -0.01 -8.51
CA SER A 55 -3.59 -0.45 -9.63
C SER A 55 -4.82 0.42 -9.80
N ARG A 56 -5.17 0.75 -11.05
CA ARG A 56 -6.46 1.41 -11.38
C ARG A 56 -7.68 0.57 -11.02
N ARG A 57 -7.49 -0.74 -10.76
CA ARG A 57 -8.55 -1.63 -10.28
C ARG A 57 -8.92 -1.35 -8.81
N TRP A 58 -8.02 -0.72 -8.06
CA TRP A 58 -8.28 -0.35 -6.67
C TRP A 58 -9.24 0.84 -6.62
N ARG A 59 -10.49 0.59 -6.19
CA ARG A 59 -11.58 1.57 -6.21
C ARG A 59 -11.58 2.42 -4.94
N ILE A 60 -10.53 3.21 -4.75
CA ILE A 60 -10.45 4.23 -3.69
C ILE A 60 -10.64 5.64 -4.23
N THR A 61 -11.29 6.49 -3.44
CA THR A 61 -11.53 7.90 -3.79
C THR A 61 -10.23 8.72 -3.73
N TYR A 62 -10.19 9.89 -4.38
CA TYR A 62 -9.04 10.79 -4.31
C TYR A 62 -8.72 11.25 -2.87
N ARG A 63 -9.73 11.37 -2.00
CA ARG A 63 -9.55 11.68 -0.57
C ARG A 63 -8.87 10.53 0.19
N GLN A 64 -9.27 9.29 -0.08
CA GLN A 64 -8.62 8.10 0.48
C GLN A 64 -7.18 7.95 0.00
N LYS A 65 -6.93 8.16 -1.31
CA LYS A 65 -5.57 8.21 -1.87
C LYS A 65 -4.70 9.22 -1.14
N PHE A 66 -5.22 10.43 -0.93
CA PHE A 66 -4.50 11.48 -0.23
C PHE A 66 -4.21 11.12 1.23
N ALA A 67 -5.19 10.61 1.97
CA ALA A 67 -5.01 10.19 3.36
C ALA A 67 -3.96 9.07 3.47
N LEU A 68 -3.99 8.09 2.56
CA LEU A 68 -3.02 7.01 2.52
C LEU A 68 -1.61 7.50 2.14
N TYR A 69 -1.52 8.42 1.17
CA TYR A 69 -0.26 9.04 0.77
C TYR A 69 0.39 9.81 1.92
N LYS A 70 -0.39 10.57 2.70
CA LYS A 70 0.11 11.30 3.87
C LYS A 70 0.49 10.39 5.03
N CYS A 71 -0.27 9.32 5.26
CA CYS A 71 0.12 8.27 6.21
C CYS A 71 1.48 7.66 5.84
N LEU A 72 1.71 7.38 4.55
CA LEU A 72 3.00 6.88 4.08
C LEU A 72 4.12 7.91 4.22
N GLU A 73 3.85 9.18 3.88
CA GLU A 73 4.80 10.29 4.06
C GLU A 73 5.26 10.40 5.53
N GLU A 74 4.33 10.32 6.47
CA GLU A 74 4.60 10.35 7.91
C GLU A 74 5.44 9.15 8.36
N ALA A 75 5.07 7.93 7.96
CA ALA A 75 5.82 6.72 8.29
C ALA A 75 7.24 6.71 7.70
N LEU A 76 7.42 7.24 6.48
CA LEU A 76 8.73 7.37 5.85
C LEU A 76 9.59 8.45 6.53
N GLY A 77 8.97 9.52 7.03
CA GLY A 77 9.63 10.59 7.78
C GLY A 77 10.10 10.16 9.18
N ASP A 78 9.53 9.10 9.74
CA ASP A 78 9.96 8.48 10.98
C ASP A 78 11.09 7.47 10.72
N SER A 79 12.29 7.75 11.23
CA SER A 79 13.45 6.87 11.10
C SER A 79 13.31 5.55 11.86
N ASP A 80 12.48 5.56 12.91
CA ASP A 80 12.32 4.44 13.83
C ASP A 80 11.12 3.55 13.43
N TYR A 81 10.35 3.96 12.43
CA TYR A 81 9.25 3.16 11.89
C TYR A 81 9.76 1.84 11.31
N ASP A 82 9.27 0.73 11.87
CA ASP A 82 9.63 -0.62 11.47
C ASP A 82 8.76 -1.10 10.29
N PHE A 83 9.26 -0.89 9.07
CA PHE A 83 8.60 -1.41 7.87
C PHE A 83 8.72 -2.93 7.73
N GLN A 84 9.70 -3.58 8.38
CA GLN A 84 9.87 -5.03 8.33
C GLN A 84 8.69 -5.74 8.99
N GLU A 85 8.18 -5.18 10.10
CA GLU A 85 7.02 -5.73 10.81
C GLU A 85 5.79 -5.93 9.90
N LEU A 86 5.64 -5.08 8.88
CA LEU A 86 4.52 -5.15 7.93
C LEU A 86 4.59 -6.34 6.97
N PHE A 87 5.77 -6.92 6.76
CA PHE A 87 5.98 -8.07 5.89
C PHE A 87 6.01 -9.40 6.66
N LEU A 88 6.05 -9.37 7.99
CA LEU A 88 6.11 -10.59 8.78
C LEU A 88 4.77 -11.34 8.73
N HIS A 89 4.86 -12.64 8.47
CA HIS A 89 3.71 -13.53 8.51
C HIS A 89 3.25 -13.72 9.96
N ASP A 90 2.00 -13.35 10.23
CA ASP A 90 1.34 -13.61 11.51
C ASP A 90 0.44 -14.84 11.35
N CYS A 91 0.86 -15.97 11.91
CA CYS A 91 0.15 -17.24 11.80
C CYS A 91 -1.26 -17.24 12.45
N GLN A 92 -1.60 -16.18 13.20
CA GLN A 92 -2.93 -15.98 13.75
C GLN A 92 -3.83 -15.13 12.84
N LYS A 93 -3.29 -14.54 11.76
CA LYS A 93 -4.04 -13.75 10.78
C LYS A 93 -4.34 -14.58 9.54
N HIS A 94 -5.54 -14.38 8.99
CA HIS A 94 -5.96 -14.94 7.70
C HIS A 94 -5.40 -14.10 6.54
N SER A 95 -4.09 -13.89 6.53
CA SER A 95 -3.38 -13.13 5.49
C SER A 95 -1.97 -13.68 5.34
N SER A 96 -1.51 -13.85 4.11
CA SER A 96 -0.13 -14.25 3.83
C SER A 96 0.41 -13.49 2.64
N LEU A 97 1.62 -12.94 2.76
CA LEU A 97 2.35 -12.38 1.64
C LEU A 97 3.13 -13.49 0.91
N PRO A 98 3.65 -13.23 -0.31
CA PRO A 98 4.43 -14.22 -1.04
C PRO A 98 5.71 -14.61 -0.29
N ASP A 99 6.12 -15.86 -0.47
CA ASP A 99 7.35 -16.39 0.13
C ASP A 99 8.56 -15.50 -0.18
N GLY A 100 9.41 -15.28 0.83
CA GLY A 100 10.63 -14.49 0.71
C GLY A 100 10.45 -12.98 0.89
N TRP A 101 9.22 -12.48 0.97
CA TRP A 101 8.96 -11.06 1.22
C TRP A 101 9.23 -10.65 2.67
N ASP A 102 9.09 -11.60 3.60
CA ASP A 102 9.41 -11.43 5.03
C ASP A 102 10.92 -11.34 5.30
N VAL A 103 11.77 -11.70 4.33
CA VAL A 103 13.24 -11.61 4.41
C VAL A 103 13.83 -10.64 3.38
N MET A 104 13.01 -9.72 2.86
CA MET A 104 13.46 -8.67 1.94
C MET A 104 14.60 -7.84 2.57
N ASP A 105 15.63 -7.49 1.79
CA ASP A 105 16.83 -6.84 2.31
C ASP A 105 16.54 -5.44 2.88
N ASN A 106 15.61 -4.72 2.25
CA ASN A 106 15.23 -3.38 2.65
C ASN A 106 13.73 -3.13 2.43
N PRO A 107 12.87 -3.52 3.38
CA PRO A 107 11.42 -3.29 3.32
C PRO A 107 11.05 -1.82 3.08
N ARG A 108 11.81 -0.89 3.68
CA ARG A 108 11.57 0.56 3.56
C ARG A 108 11.69 1.04 2.11
N VAL A 109 12.63 0.51 1.33
CA VAL A 109 12.79 0.94 -0.08
C VAL A 109 11.56 0.63 -0.93
N PHE A 110 10.84 -0.45 -0.61
CA PHE A 110 9.59 -0.78 -1.29
C PHE A 110 8.54 0.32 -1.10
N PHE A 111 8.44 0.84 0.11
CA PHE A 111 7.54 1.93 0.47
C PHE A 111 8.00 3.30 -0.06
N GLU A 112 9.30 3.56 -0.12
CA GLU A 112 9.85 4.75 -0.78
C GLU A 112 9.52 4.76 -2.28
N ASP A 113 9.62 3.61 -2.96
CA ASP A 113 9.23 3.47 -4.36
C ASP A 113 7.72 3.66 -4.55
N ILE A 114 6.88 3.13 -3.65
CA ILE A 114 5.43 3.42 -3.66
C ILE A 114 5.18 4.92 -3.55
N TYR A 115 5.82 5.59 -2.58
CA TYR A 115 5.63 7.00 -2.34
C TYR A 115 6.00 7.84 -3.57
N ARG A 116 7.16 7.56 -4.18
CA ARG A 116 7.61 8.19 -5.43
C ARG A 116 6.60 7.97 -6.56
N LEU A 117 6.24 6.72 -6.85
CA LEU A 117 5.34 6.38 -7.95
C LEU A 117 3.91 6.91 -7.73
N ALA A 118 3.43 6.91 -6.49
CA ALA A 118 2.13 7.49 -6.13
C ALA A 118 2.11 9.01 -6.32
N SER A 119 3.19 9.71 -6.00
CA SER A 119 3.29 11.16 -6.21
C SER A 119 3.13 11.56 -7.67
N GLU A 120 3.61 10.72 -8.58
CA GLU A 120 3.50 10.91 -10.03
C GLU A 120 2.12 10.47 -10.54
N LEU A 121 1.68 9.26 -10.20
CA LEU A 121 0.47 8.65 -10.72
C LEU A 121 -0.81 9.30 -10.18
N TRP A 122 -0.78 9.77 -8.93
CA TRP A 122 -1.92 10.37 -8.25
C TRP A 122 -1.81 11.91 -8.18
N ALA A 123 -0.89 12.54 -8.91
CA ALA A 123 -0.63 13.98 -8.82
C ALA A 123 -1.90 14.85 -8.87
N ASP A 124 -2.83 14.57 -9.78
CA ASP A 124 -4.09 15.31 -9.90
C ASP A 124 -5.04 15.08 -8.72
N ASP A 125 -5.14 13.83 -8.26
CA ASP A 125 -5.95 13.43 -7.12
C ASP A 125 -5.42 14.09 -5.83
N LEU A 126 -4.09 14.09 -5.65
CA LEU A 126 -3.42 14.67 -4.50
C LEU A 126 -3.60 16.20 -4.46
N ARG A 127 -3.36 16.89 -5.59
CA ARG A 127 -3.58 18.35 -5.69
C ARG A 127 -5.03 18.73 -5.40
N ARG A 128 -5.98 17.95 -5.92
CA ARG A 128 -7.41 18.18 -5.67
C ARG A 128 -7.72 18.06 -4.18
N ALA A 129 -7.32 16.96 -3.54
CA ALA A 129 -7.56 16.74 -2.11
C ALA A 129 -6.88 17.82 -1.24
N GLU A 130 -5.69 18.26 -1.61
CA GLU A 130 -4.95 19.29 -0.87
C GLU A 130 -5.63 20.67 -0.93
N SER A 131 -6.37 20.96 -2.01
CA SER A 131 -7.13 22.21 -2.14
C SER A 131 -8.44 22.26 -1.33
N GLU A 132 -8.84 21.13 -0.73
CA GLU A 132 -10.07 21.03 0.05
C GLU A 132 -9.84 21.25 1.54
N ASP A 133 -10.84 21.79 2.23
CA ASP A 133 -10.88 21.79 3.69
C ASP A 133 -11.16 20.37 4.20
N ARG A 134 -10.13 19.72 4.76
CA ARG A 134 -10.20 18.33 5.26
C ARG A 134 -11.20 18.15 6.40
N SER A 135 -11.55 19.21 7.13
CA SER A 135 -12.55 19.12 8.19
C SER A 135 -13.96 18.83 7.65
N THR A 136 -14.17 19.10 6.35
CA THR A 136 -15.44 18.87 5.64
C THR A 136 -15.56 17.46 5.06
N TRP A 137 -14.56 16.61 5.25
CA TRP A 137 -14.59 15.25 4.72
C TRP A 137 -15.51 14.37 5.56
N ASP A 138 -16.71 14.13 5.03
CA ASP A 138 -17.77 13.31 5.62
C ASP A 138 -17.23 12.08 6.38
N TYR A 139 -17.46 12.09 7.70
CA TYR A 139 -17.38 10.93 8.59
C TYR A 139 -18.82 10.38 8.69
N VAL A 140 -19.45 10.07 7.55
CA VAL A 140 -20.82 9.52 7.50
C VAL A 140 -20.79 8.03 7.62
#